data_AF-A0A8I0GAN6-F1
#
_entry.id   AF-A0A8I0GAN6-F1
#
_cell.length_a   1.000
_cell.length_b   1.000
_cell.length_c   1.000
_cell.angle_alpha   90.00
_cell.angle_beta   90.00
_cell.angle_gamma   90.00
#
_symmetry.space_group_name_H-M   'P 1'
#
loop_
_entity.id
_entity.type
_entity.pdbx_description
1 polymer ?
#
loop_
_entity_poly.entity_id
_entity_poly.type
_entity_poly.pdbx_seq_one_letter_code
_entity_poly.pdbx_strand_id
1 'polypeptide(L)' 'MKLVWKETPRGRFHRELTFAEKMAVSHVVSRALTPTRADLLLANKVFTEMD' A
#
# COMPACT_ATOMS: atom_id res chain seq x y z
N MET A 1 8.59 5.63 -9.09
CA MET A 1 7.59 4.54 -8.94
C MET A 1 7.64 3.66 -10.17
N LYS A 2 7.82 2.35 -10.00
CA LYS A 2 7.82 1.38 -11.11
C LYS A 2 6.53 0.58 -11.00
N LEU A 3 5.49 1.00 -11.73
CA LEU A 3 4.29 0.18 -11.92
C LEU A 3 4.73 -0.98 -12.83
N VAL A 4 4.95 -2.15 -12.23
CA VAL A 4 5.35 -3.33 -12.99
C VAL A 4 4.08 -4.01 -13.47
N TRP A 5 3.84 -3.96 -14.77
CA TRP A 5 2.84 -4.78 -15.44
C TRP A 5 3.27 -6.24 -15.33
N LYS A 6 2.88 -6.91 -14.26
CA LYS A 6 2.91 -8.37 -14.19
C LYS A 6 1.48 -8.85 -14.23
N GLU A 7 1.12 -9.50 -15.33
CA GLU A 7 -0.07 -10.33 -15.40
C GLU A 7 0.05 -11.42 -14.33
N THR A 8 -0.69 -11.24 -13.23
CA THR A 8 -1.08 -12.40 -12.43
C THR A 8 -2.01 -13.27 -13.28
N PRO A 9 -2.18 -14.57 -12.99
CA PRO A 9 -3.16 -15.41 -13.70
C PRO A 9 -4.62 -14.90 -13.62
N ARG A 10 -4.86 -13.82 -12.85
CA ARG A 10 -6.13 -13.12 -12.69
C ARG A 10 -6.15 -11.72 -13.32
N GLY A 11 -5.11 -11.32 -14.07
CA GLY A 11 -5.06 -10.04 -14.78
C GLY A 11 -5.04 -8.79 -13.88
N ARG A 12 -4.65 -8.92 -12.61
CA ARG A 12 -4.68 -7.78 -11.68
C ARG A 12 -3.36 -7.00 -11.70
N PHE A 13 -3.50 -5.67 -11.67
CA PHE A 13 -2.39 -4.74 -11.50
C PHE A 13 -1.64 -5.00 -10.19
N HIS A 14 -0.31 -5.07 -10.27
CA HIS A 14 0.54 -5.16 -9.10
C HIS A 14 1.34 -3.87 -8.95
N ARG A 15 1.16 -3.21 -7.80
CA ARG A 15 1.99 -2.09 -7.40
C ARG A 15 3.01 -2.56 -6.37
N GLU A 16 4.29 -2.39 -6.69
CA GLU A 16 5.34 -2.57 -5.69
C GLU A 16 5.31 -1.38 -4.71
N LEU A 17 4.89 -1.66 -3.48
CA LEU A 17 4.96 -0.72 -2.38
C LEU A 17 6.40 -0.60 -1.88
N THR A 18 6.83 0.64 -1.65
CA THR A 18 8.09 0.94 -0.95
C THR A 18 8.02 0.44 0.50
N PHE A 19 9.18 0.33 1.16
CA PHE A 19 9.21 -0.10 2.56
C PHE A 19 8.33 0.78 3.48
N ALA A 20 8.39 2.11 3.30
CA ALA A 20 7.56 3.05 4.05
C ALA A 20 6.06 2.82 3.80
N GLU A 21 5.65 2.63 2.54
CA GLU A 21 4.25 2.34 2.19
C GLU A 21 3.78 1.00 2.78
N LYS A 22 4.62 -0.04 2.74
CA LYS A 22 4.31 -1.33 3.36
C LYS A 22 4.10 -1.20 4.87
N MET A 23 4.99 -0.46 5.55
CA MET A 23 4.87 -0.23 6.98
C MET A 23 3.64 0.59 7.33
N ALA A 24 3.37 1.67 6.60
CA ALA A 24 2.18 2.50 6.81
C ALA A 24 0.88 1.72 6.61
N VAL A 25 0.77 0.95 5.53
CA VAL A 25 -0.39 0.08 5.29
C VAL A 25 -0.51 -0.96 6.40
N SER A 26 0.61 -1.57 6.83
CA SER A 26 0.61 -2.52 7.95
C SER A 26 0.16 -1.89 9.27
N HIS A 27 0.59 -0.67 9.59
CA HIS A 27 0.16 0.05 10.79
C HIS A 27 -1.33 0.40 10.76
N VAL A 28 -1.88 0.71 9.58
CA VAL A 28 -3.30 1.07 9.43
C VAL A 28 -4.20 -0.17 9.43
N VAL A 29 -3.77 -1.26 8.79
CA VAL A 29 -4.57 -2.48 8.65
C VAL A 29 -4.42 -3.41 9.85
N SER A 30 -3.21 -3.49 10.43
CA SER A 30 -2.99 -4.28 11.63
C SER A 30 -3.45 -3.50 12.86
N ARG A 31 -4.21 -4.16 13.74
CA ARG A 31 -4.58 -3.61 15.06
C ARG A 31 -3.42 -3.62 16.07
N ALA A 32 -2.22 -4.02 15.64
CA ALA A 32 -1.08 -4.22 16.53
C ALA A 32 -0.38 -2.91 16.89
N LEU A 33 -0.49 -1.89 16.05
CA LEU A 33 0.18 -0.60 16.22
C LEU A 33 -0.82 0.52 15.99
N THR A 34 -0.77 1.57 16.81
CA THR A 34 -1.51 2.81 16.56
C THR A 34 -0.85 3.56 15.40
N PRO A 35 -1.52 3.72 14.25
CA PRO A 35 -0.94 4.39 13.10
C PRO A 35 -0.73 5.88 13.38
N THR A 36 0.38 6.42 12.89
CA THR A 36 0.64 7.86 12.96
C THR A 36 -0.17 8.60 11.89
N ARG A 37 -0.28 9.93 12.00
CA ARG A 37 -0.92 10.76 10.96
C ARG A 37 -0.22 10.62 9.60
N ALA A 38 1.10 10.43 9.59
CA ALA A 38 1.86 10.18 8.38
C ALA A 38 1.51 8.82 7.75
N ASP A 39 1.39 7.77 8.58
CA ASP A 39 0.98 6.44 8.11
C ASP A 39 -0.42 6.47 7.49
N LEU A 40 -1.37 7.20 8.09
CA LEU A 40 -2.71 7.36 7.56
C LEU A 40 -2.72 8.07 6.20
N LEU A 41 -1.95 9.15 6.04
CA LEU A 41 -1.85 9.86 4.76
C LEU A 41 -1.23 8.99 3.67
N LEU A 42 -0.17 8.26 4.01
CA LEU A 42 0.54 7.40 3.07
C LEU A 42 -0.31 6.19 2.67
N ALA A 43 -0.97 5.53 3.63
CA ALA A 43 -1.85 4.41 3.38
C ALA A 43 -3.08 4.82 2.56
N ASN A 44 -3.69 5.97 2.85
CA ASN A 44 -4.79 6.49 2.04
C ASN A 44 -4.37 6.73 0.59
N LYS A 45 -3.20 7.34 0.36
CA LYS A 45 -2.65 7.51 -0.99
C LYS A 45 -2.46 6.16 -1.68
N VAL A 46 -1.99 5.14 -0.95
CA VAL A 46 -1.84 3.79 -1.50
C VAL A 46 -3.18 3.19 -1.90
N PHE A 47 -4.20 3.27 -1.04
CA PHE A 47 -5.52 2.73 -1.33
C PHE A 47 -6.20 3.44 -2.49
N THR A 48 -6.12 4.77 -2.56
CA THR A 48 -6.70 5.54 -3.69
C THR A 48 -6.06 5.25 -5.04
N GLU A 49 -4.81 4.80 -5.05
CA GLU A 49 -4.10 4.43 -6.28
C GLU A 49 -4.29 2.95 -6.65
N MET A 50 -4.93 2.16 -5.78
CA MET A 50 -5.22 0.73 -5.98
C MET A 50 -6.70 0.42 -6.23
N ASP A 51 -7.61 1.35 -5.88
CA ASP A 51 -9.01 1.37 -6.35
C ASP A 51 -9.08 1.65 -7.86
#